data_AF-A0BHP9-F1
#
_entry.id   AF-A0BHP9-F1
#
_cell.length_a   1.000
_cell.length_b   1.000
_cell.length_c   1.000
_cell.angle_alpha   90.00
_cell.angle_beta   90.00
_cell.angle_gamma   90.00
#
_symmetry.space_group_name_H-M   'P 1'
#
loop_
_entity.id
_entity.type
_entity.pdbx_description
1 polymer ?
#
loop_
_entity_poly.entity_id
_entity_poly.type
_entity_poly.pdbx_seq_one_letter_code
_entity_poly.pdbx_strand_id
1 'polypeptide(L)'
;MPLIQVTYSPSNRSCCRNCYEKIAENTIRIGYYVKKGGGYTNIQWYHEKCFTKANLWGVTDIELTGLEELSGQDRLRVKEKFEAIQSKKNPVKF
;
A
#
# COMPACT_ATOMS: atom_id res chain seq x y z
N MET A 1 9.77 -11.11 -3.03
CA MET A 1 8.48 -11.38 -2.36
C MET A 1 7.88 -10.00 -2.13
N PRO A 2 6.87 -9.65 -2.92
CA PRO A 2 6.50 -8.26 -3.12
C PRO A 2 6.00 -7.66 -1.82
N LEU A 3 6.48 -6.47 -1.51
CA LEU A 3 6.19 -5.81 -0.24
C LEU A 3 4.81 -5.17 -0.23
N ILE A 4 4.24 -4.85 -1.40
CA ILE A 4 2.99 -4.08 -1.49
C ILE A 4 2.01 -4.71 -2.49
N GLN A 5 0.78 -4.94 -2.04
CA GLN A 5 -0.35 -5.43 -2.83
C GLN A 5 -1.42 -4.35 -2.95
N VAL A 6 -1.92 -4.11 -4.15
CA VAL A 6 -3.01 -3.16 -4.39
C VAL A 6 -4.19 -3.93 -4.96
N THR A 7 -5.34 -3.89 -4.29
CA THR A 7 -6.54 -4.60 -4.72
C THR A 7 -7.79 -3.80 -4.40
N TYR A 8 -8.89 -4.12 -5.09
CA TYR A 8 -10.21 -3.72 -4.62
C TYR A 8 -10.58 -4.50 -3.36
N SER A 9 -11.20 -3.82 -2.41
CA SER A 9 -11.67 -4.47 -1.19
C SER A 9 -12.90 -5.31 -1.51
N PRO A 10 -12.85 -6.65 -1.38
CA PRO A 10 -14.01 -7.50 -1.65
C PRO A 10 -15.07 -7.39 -0.54
N SER A 11 -14.72 -6.82 0.61
CA SER A 11 -15.64 -6.62 1.75
C SER A 11 -15.15 -5.50 2.66
N ASN A 12 -15.97 -5.10 3.63
CA ASN A 12 -15.66 -4.06 4.61
C ASN A 12 -14.94 -4.55 5.89
N ARG A 13 -14.36 -5.76 5.85
CA ARG A 13 -13.74 -6.40 7.03
C ARG A 13 -12.32 -5.90 7.32
N SER A 14 -11.64 -5.30 6.33
CA SER A 14 -10.31 -4.73 6.52
C SER A 14 -10.40 -3.34 7.15
N CYS A 15 -9.58 -3.08 8.18
CA CYS A 15 -9.43 -1.76 8.78
C CYS A 15 -8.11 -1.12 8.33
N CYS A 16 -8.13 0.19 8.08
CA CYS A 16 -6.92 0.93 7.76
C CYS A 16 -6.05 1.08 9.00
N ARG A 17 -4.77 0.72 8.89
CA ARG A 17 -3.84 0.81 10.02
C ARG A 17 -3.44 2.24 10.39
N ASN A 18 -3.70 3.22 9.53
CA ASN A 18 -3.35 4.63 9.75
C ASN A 18 -4.47 5.44 10.42
N CYS A 19 -5.72 5.35 9.92
CA CYS A 19 -6.87 6.05 10.52
C CYS A 19 -7.74 5.16 11.41
N TYR A 20 -7.46 3.85 11.47
CA TYR A 20 -8.24 2.85 12.24
C TYR A 20 -9.71 2.71 11.81
N GLU A 21 -10.10 3.31 10.70
CA GLU A 21 -11.44 3.17 10.11
C GLU A 21 -11.55 1.94 9.22
N LYS A 22 -12.77 1.44 9.05
CA LYS A 22 -13.06 0.35 8.11
C LYS A 22 -12.85 0.81 6.67
N ILE A 23 -12.31 -0.07 5.84
CA ILE A 23 -12.17 0.15 4.40
C ILE A 23 -13.44 -0.38 3.75
N ALA A 24 -14.17 0.46 3.01
CA ALA A 24 -15.42 0.06 2.38
C ALA A 24 -15.20 -1.02 1.29
N GLU A 25 -16.22 -1.83 1.07
CA GLU A 25 -16.23 -2.75 -0.08
C GLU A 25 -16.16 -1.98 -1.39
N ASN A 26 -15.63 -2.62 -2.43
CA ASN A 26 -15.42 -2.06 -3.76
C ASN A 26 -14.55 -0.79 -3.79
N THR A 27 -13.77 -0.51 -2.74
CA THR A 27 -12.80 0.58 -2.71
C THR A 27 -11.36 0.07 -2.82
N ILE A 28 -10.48 0.86 -3.42
CA ILE A 28 -9.06 0.51 -3.55
C ILE A 28 -8.40 0.54 -2.18
N ARG A 29 -7.73 -0.57 -1.85
CA ARG A 29 -6.92 -0.71 -0.65
C ARG A 29 -5.51 -1.15 -0.98
N ILE A 30 -4.58 -0.71 -0.16
CA ILE A 30 -3.16 -0.99 -0.30
C ILE A 30 -2.73 -1.83 0.91
N GLY A 31 -2.30 -3.06 0.65
CA GLY A 31 -1.76 -4.00 1.62
C GLY A 31 -0.23 -3.92 1.63
N TYR A 32 0.37 -3.66 2.80
CA TYR A 32 1.81 -3.70 2.99
C TYR A 32 2.21 -4.94 3.80
N TYR A 33 3.06 -5.79 3.22
CA TYR A 33 3.58 -6.99 3.86
C TYR A 33 4.69 -6.62 4.84
N VAL A 34 4.37 -6.70 6.13
CA VAL A 34 5.32 -6.54 7.22
C VAL A 34 5.84 -7.91 7.63
N LYS A 35 7.13 -8.15 7.42
CA LYS A 35 7.83 -9.29 8.02
C LYS A 35 8.03 -8.99 9.51
N LYS A 36 7.46 -9.82 10.38
CA LYS A 36 7.80 -9.84 11.80
C LYS A 36 8.86 -10.91 12.06
N GLY A 37 9.68 -10.71 13.09
CA GLY A 37 10.64 -11.71 13.55
C GLY A 37 9.95 -13.05 13.80
N GLY A 38 10.58 -14.15 13.37
CA GLY A 38 10.02 -15.50 13.47
C GLY A 38 9.26 -16.01 12.24
N GLY A 39 9.37 -15.34 11.08
CA GLY A 39 8.82 -15.84 9.81
C GLY A 39 7.35 -15.47 9.52
N TYR A 40 6.68 -14.82 10.47
CA TYR A 40 5.30 -14.35 10.28
C TYR A 40 5.25 -13.12 9.37
N THR A 41 4.48 -13.20 8.29
CA THR A 41 4.14 -12.04 7.45
C THR A 41 2.75 -11.56 7.80
N ASN A 42 2.62 -10.26 8.11
CA ASN A 42 1.32 -9.63 8.34
C ASN A 42 1.07 -8.58 7.27
N ILE A 43 -0.11 -8.59 6.67
CA ILE A 43 -0.52 -7.57 5.71
C ILE A 43 -1.21 -6.45 6.48
N GLN A 44 -0.66 -5.25 6.41
CA GLN A 44 -1.29 -4.05 6.94
C GLN A 44 -2.06 -3.37 5.80
N TRP A 45 -3.38 -3.30 5.94
CA TRP A 45 -4.23 -2.63 4.96
C TRP A 45 -4.31 -1.13 5.23
N TYR A 46 -4.32 -0.35 4.15
CA TYR A 46 -4.43 1.10 4.16
C TYR A 46 -5.42 1.56 3.10
N HIS A 47 -6.14 2.65 3.38
CA HIS A 47 -6.81 3.37 2.30
C HIS A 47 -5.79 3.97 1.34
N GLU A 48 -6.16 4.09 0.08
CA GLU A 48 -5.37 4.75 -0.97
C GLU A 48 -4.84 6.14 -0.54
N LYS A 49 -5.65 6.92 0.17
CA LYS A 49 -5.27 8.26 0.68
C LYS A 49 -4.34 8.17 1.88
N CYS A 50 -4.61 7.26 2.81
CA CYS A 50 -3.87 7.11 4.05
C CYS A 50 -2.47 6.51 3.84
N PHE A 51 -2.29 5.77 2.76
CA PHE A 51 -1.00 5.16 2.44
C PHE A 51 0.13 6.18 2.26
N THR A 52 -0.17 7.38 1.75
CA THR A 52 0.82 8.48 1.65
C THR A 52 1.39 8.92 3.00
N LYS A 53 0.64 8.72 4.08
CA LYS A 53 1.04 8.99 5.46
C LYS A 53 1.57 7.75 6.17
N ALA A 54 1.46 6.57 5.54
CA ALA A 54 1.95 5.34 6.12
C ALA A 54 3.48 5.38 6.19
N ASN A 55 4.00 5.22 7.40
CA ASN A 55 5.42 5.24 7.64
C ASN A 55 6.01 3.86 7.27
N LEU A 56 6.24 3.63 5.97
CA LEU A 56 6.86 2.37 5.50
C LEU A 56 8.37 2.44 5.72
N TRP A 57 8.77 2.36 6.97
CA TRP A 57 10.16 2.43 7.40
C TRP A 57 10.95 1.28 6.75
N GLY A 58 12.03 1.61 6.03
CA GLY A 58 12.93 0.62 5.42
C GLY A 58 12.48 0.01 4.08
N VAL A 59 11.45 0.54 3.44
CA VAL A 59 11.07 0.14 2.07
C VAL A 59 11.74 1.08 1.07
N THR A 60 12.80 0.61 0.43
CA THR A 60 13.47 1.29 -0.70
C THR A 60 12.94 0.77 -2.03
N ASP A 61 12.73 -0.54 -2.14
CA ASP A 61 12.21 -1.19 -3.34
C ASP A 61 10.74 -1.57 -3.16
N ILE A 62 9.87 -0.80 -3.79
CA ILE A 62 8.42 -1.03 -3.80
C ILE A 62 8.08 -1.89 -5.02
N GLU A 63 7.93 -3.19 -4.79
CA GLU A 63 7.34 -4.10 -5.77
C GLU A 63 5.82 -4.12 -5.56
N LEU A 64 5.07 -3.71 -6.61
CA LEU A 64 3.61 -3.64 -6.61
C LEU A 64 3.00 -4.89 -7.24
N THR A 65 2.02 -5.50 -6.56
CA THR A 65 1.19 -6.58 -7.11
C THR A 65 -0.28 -6.19 -7.16
N GLY A 66 -1.08 -6.91 -7.96
CA GLY A 66 -2.54 -6.71 -8.03
C GLY A 66 -2.99 -5.54 -8.91
N LEU A 67 -2.03 -4.84 -9.53
CA LEU A 67 -2.30 -3.77 -10.51
C LEU A 67 -3.03 -4.24 -11.77
N GLU A 68 -2.99 -5.54 -12.07
CA GLU A 68 -3.65 -6.14 -13.24
C GLU A 68 -5.16 -6.29 -13.07
N GLU A 69 -5.63 -6.41 -11.81
CA GLU A 69 -7.06 -6.48 -11.47
C GLU A 69 -7.71 -5.09 -11.41
N LEU A 70 -6.90 -4.03 -11.45
CA LEU A 70 -7.36 -2.64 -11.42
C LEU A 70 -7.71 -2.14 -12.82
N SER A 71 -8.61 -1.16 -12.89
CA SER A 71 -8.92 -0.49 -14.14
C SER A 71 -7.68 0.23 -14.66
N GLY A 72 -7.59 0.46 -15.98
CA GLY A 72 -6.43 1.14 -16.58
C GLY A 72 -6.19 2.54 -15.99
N GLN A 73 -7.26 3.25 -15.63
CA GLN A 73 -7.20 4.58 -15.00
C GLN A 73 -6.70 4.49 -13.55
N ASP A 74 -7.24 3.57 -12.76
CA ASP A 74 -6.84 3.40 -11.36
C ASP A 74 -5.41 2.90 -11.25
N ARG A 75 -4.99 2.02 -12.15
CA ARG A 75 -3.61 1.53 -12.24
C ARG A 75 -2.62 2.67 -12.44
N LEU A 76 -2.93 3.62 -13.34
CA LEU A 76 -2.07 4.78 -13.59
C LEU A 76 -2.01 5.67 -12.35
N ARG A 77 -3.17 6.01 -11.79
CA ARG A 77 -3.29 6.84 -10.58
C ARG A 77 -2.50 6.28 -9.39
N VAL A 78 -2.57 4.97 -9.20
CA VAL A 78 -1.84 4.27 -8.15
C VAL A 78 -0.33 4.35 -8.41
N LYS A 79 0.13 4.05 -9.62
CA LYS A 79 1.56 4.15 -9.98
C LYS A 79 2.14 5.54 -9.72
N GLU A 80 1.47 6.59 -10.19
CA GLU A 80 1.90 7.99 -9.97
C GLU A 80 2.01 8.32 -8.48
N LYS A 81 1.04 7.87 -7.66
CA LYS A 81 1.11 8.06 -6.20
C LYS A 81 2.29 7.33 -5.57
N PHE A 82 2.59 6.12 -6.02
CA PHE A 82 3.71 5.35 -5.51
C PHE A 82 5.06 5.97 -5.88
N GLU A 83 5.23 6.44 -7.12
CA GLU A 83 6.41 7.17 -7.56
C GLU A 83 6.59 8.47 -6.74
N ALA A 84 5.51 9.22 -6.52
CA ALA A 84 5.55 10.42 -5.67
C ALA A 84 5.95 10.11 -4.22
N ILE A 85 5.58 8.95 -3.68
CA ILE A 85 5.98 8.50 -2.34
C ILE A 85 7.47 8.10 -2.31
N GLN A 86 7.97 7.42 -3.34
CA GLN A 86 9.39 7.06 -3.44
C GLN A 86 10.29 8.30 -3.51
N SER A 87 9.87 9.30 -4.30
CA SER A 87 10.59 10.58 -4.42
C SER A 87 10.77 11.27 -3.06
N LYS A 88 9.75 11.24 -2.19
CA LYS A 88 9.82 11.84 -0.83
C LYS A 88 10.75 11.09 0.14
N LYS A 89 11.01 9.80 -0.11
CA LYS A 89 11.81 8.94 0.79
C LYS A 89 13.30 8.93 0.48
N ASN A 90 13.72 9.59 -0.59
CA ASN A 90 15.12 9.81 -0.89
C ASN A 90 15.51 11.24 -0.50
N PRO A 91 15.69 11.56 0.80
CA PRO A 91 16.45 12.76 1.12
C PRO A 91 17.86 12.47 0.63
N VAL A 92 18.23 13.14 -0.46
CA VAL A 92 19.60 13.22 -0.94
C VAL A 92 20.48 13.46 0.29
N LYS A 93 21.19 12.43 0.73
CA LYS A 93 22.18 12.54 1.81
C LYS A 93 23.36 13.27 1.20
N PHE A 94 23.49 14.55 1.55
CA PHE A 94 24.75 15.28 1.41
C PHE A 94 25.76 14.78 2.43
#